data_AF-A0A0G0DNZ6-F1
#
_entry.id   AF-A0A0G0DNZ6-F1
#
_cell.length_a   1.000
_cell.length_b   1.000
_cell.length_c   1.000
_cell.angle_alpha   90.00
_cell.angle_beta   90.00
_cell.angle_gamma   90.00
#
_symmetry.space_group_name_H-M   'P 1'
#
loop_
_entity.id
_entity.type
_entity.pdbx_description
1 polymer ?
#
loop_
_entity_poly.entity_id
_entity_poly.type
_entity_poly.pdbx_seq_one_letter_code
_entity_poly.pdbx_strand_id
1 'polypeptide(L)'
;MILPSLQVIDQAGNEILTDLEWKNIVPSKSSIFEQYFYLKKTQAPASRAIFNISIIYYRIFFALLAILAALNIFVHIKHQHYKVILSSLALLVFIALLLIL
;
A
#
# COMPACT_ATOMS: atom_id res chain seq x y z
N MET A 1 -19.22 7.90 -28.98
CA MET A 1 -18.28 8.37 -27.94
C MET A 1 -19.10 9.07 -26.88
N ILE A 2 -18.91 8.75 -25.61
CA ILE A 2 -19.68 9.34 -24.49
C ILE A 2 -18.78 10.41 -23.86
N LEU A 3 -19.19 11.67 -23.91
CA LEU A 3 -18.48 12.77 -23.27
C LEU A 3 -18.91 12.83 -21.80
N PRO A 4 -17.98 12.92 -20.83
CA PRO A 4 -18.34 13.17 -19.45
C PRO A 4 -18.93 14.57 -19.33
N SER A 5 -20.12 14.65 -18.73
CA SER A 5 -20.80 15.91 -18.42
C SER A 5 -20.68 16.20 -16.93
N LEU A 6 -20.52 17.48 -16.60
CA LEU A 6 -20.67 17.98 -15.23
C LEU A 6 -22.11 18.48 -15.08
N GLN A 7 -22.82 17.90 -14.10
CA GLN A 7 -24.11 18.40 -13.64
C GLN A 7 -23.87 19.13 -12.33
N VAL A 8 -24.15 20.43 -12.33
CA VAL A 8 -24.14 21.26 -11.12
C VAL A 8 -25.58 21.60 -10.79
N ILE A 9 -25.99 21.30 -9.55
CA ILE A 9 -27.32 21.62 -9.03
C ILE A 9 -27.14 22.68 -7.94
N ASP A 10 -27.80 23.81 -8.10
CA ASP A 10 -27.81 24.85 -7.07
C ASP A 10 -28.85 24.56 -5.97
N GLN A 11 -28.81 25.33 -4.88
CA GLN A 11 -29.75 25.16 -3.77
C GLN A 11 -31.21 25.52 -4.13
N ALA A 12 -31.43 26.20 -5.26
CA ALA A 12 -32.74 26.53 -5.81
C ALA A 12 -33.25 25.47 -6.80
N GLY A 13 -32.48 24.40 -7.05
CA GLY A 13 -32.85 23.30 -7.96
C GLY A 13 -32.58 23.58 -9.44
N ASN A 14 -31.83 24.63 -9.77
CA ASN A 14 -31.39 24.87 -11.14
C ASN A 14 -30.25 23.93 -11.50
N GLU A 15 -30.37 23.28 -12.65
CA GLU A 15 -29.37 22.36 -13.16
C GLU A 15 -28.62 22.99 -14.34
N ILE A 16 -27.30 23.01 -14.24
CA ILE A 16 -26.42 23.37 -15.35
C ILE A 16 -25.66 22.10 -15.75
N LEU A 17 -25.94 21.63 -16.96
CA LEU A 17 -25.21 20.53 -17.59
C LEU A 17 -24.18 21.14 -18.54
N THR A 18 -22.90 20.97 -18.25
CA THR A 18 -21.81 21.43 -19.11
C THR A 18 -20.96 20.24 -19.52
N ASP A 19 -20.79 20.08 -20.84
CA ASP A 19 -19.88 19.10 -21.39
C ASP A 19 -18.43 19.54 -21.15
N LEU A 20 -17.63 18.64 -20.58
CA LEU A 20 -16.21 18.90 -20.39
C LEU A 20 -15.49 18.83 -21.74
N GLU A 21 -14.88 19.95 -22.16
CA GLU A 21 -13.98 19.98 -23.31
C GLU A 21 -12.72 19.15 -23.02
N TRP A 22 -12.76 17.88 -23.42
CA TRP A 22 -11.67 16.90 -23.26
C TRP A 22 -10.32 17.36 -23.82
N LYS A 23 -10.34 18.32 -24.75
CA LYS A 23 -9.14 18.84 -25.43
C LYS A 23 -8.18 19.55 -24.48
N ASN A 24 -8.66 20.04 -23.33
CA ASN A 24 -7.86 20.76 -22.34
C ASN A 24 -7.54 19.93 -21.08
N ILE A 25 -8.06 18.70 -20.96
CA ILE A 25 -7.73 17.81 -19.85
C ILE A 25 -6.48 17.02 -20.24
N VAL A 26 -5.30 17.56 -19.93
CA VAL A 26 -4.07 16.79 -20.00
C VAL A 26 -4.04 15.89 -18.77
N PRO A 27 -4.10 14.55 -18.88
CA PRO A 27 -3.93 13.69 -17.72
C PRO A 27 -2.54 13.97 -17.17
N SER A 28 -2.46 14.64 -16.01
CA SER A 28 -1.18 14.82 -15.34
C SER A 28 -0.65 13.42 -15.06
N LYS A 29 0.51 13.08 -15.63
CA LYS A 29 1.17 11.82 -15.32
C LYS A 29 1.52 11.84 -13.83
N SER A 30 0.63 11.32 -13.00
CA SER A 30 0.90 11.17 -11.58
C SER A 30 2.07 10.23 -11.41
N SER A 31 2.87 10.48 -10.38
CA SER A 31 4.01 9.62 -10.08
C SER A 31 3.53 8.19 -9.79
N ILE A 32 4.35 7.19 -10.11
CA ILE A 32 4.04 5.78 -9.82
C ILE A 32 3.69 5.60 -8.33
N PHE A 33 4.36 6.36 -7.45
CA PHE A 33 4.06 6.37 -6.01
C PHE A 33 2.66 6.91 -5.70
N GLU A 34 2.25 8.00 -6.35
CA GLU A 34 0.93 8.59 -6.14
C GLU A 34 -0.18 7.64 -6.64
N GLN A 35 0.05 6.98 -7.78
CA GLN A 35 -0.85 5.95 -8.30
C GLN A 35 -0.98 4.78 -7.32
N TYR A 36 0.14 4.32 -6.75
CA TYR A 36 0.15 3.25 -5.75
C TYR A 36 -0.65 3.65 -4.49
N PHE A 37 -0.38 4.82 -3.92
CA PHE A 37 -1.08 5.28 -2.71
C PHE A 37 -2.56 5.56 -2.98
N TYR A 38 -2.90 6.08 -4.16
CA TYR A 38 -4.28 6.27 -4.58
C TYR A 38 -5.01 4.92 -4.66
N LEU A 39 -4.45 3.92 -5.35
CA LEU A 39 -5.05 2.59 -5.46
C LEU A 39 -5.18 1.88 -4.10
N LYS A 40 -4.21 2.08 -3.20
CA LYS A 40 -4.25 1.56 -1.82
C LYS A 40 -5.36 2.23 -1.00
N LYS A 41 -5.61 3.53 -1.17
CA LYS A 41 -6.64 4.29 -0.45
C LYS A 41 -8.05 4.08 -1.00
N THR A 42 -8.22 4.11 -2.32
CA THR A 42 -9.54 4.07 -2.99
C THR A 42 -10.14 2.65 -2.97
N GLN A 43 -9.34 1.61 -2.67
CA GLN A 43 -9.76 0.22 -2.46
C GLN A 43 -10.78 -0.30 -3.49
N ALA A 44 -10.50 -0.10 -4.78
CA ALA A 44 -11.33 -0.69 -5.83
C ALA A 44 -11.42 -2.23 -5.65
N PRO A 45 -12.56 -2.88 -5.97
CA PRO A 45 -12.79 -4.28 -5.64
C PRO A 45 -11.69 -5.23 -6.14
N ALA A 46 -11.17 -4.96 -7.35
CA ALA A 46 -10.10 -5.75 -7.96
C ALA A 46 -8.74 -5.56 -7.28
N SER A 47 -8.39 -4.34 -6.85
CA SER A 47 -7.12 -4.08 -6.16
C SER A 47 -7.14 -4.57 -4.71
N ARG A 48 -8.31 -4.59 -4.07
CA ARG A 48 -8.48 -5.04 -2.69
C ARG A 48 -8.05 -6.49 -2.46
N ALA A 49 -8.37 -7.38 -3.39
CA ALA A 49 -7.96 -8.79 -3.30
C ALA A 49 -6.43 -8.95 -3.33
N ILE A 50 -5.76 -8.22 -4.23
CA ILE A 50 -4.31 -8.24 -4.38
C ILE A 50 -3.63 -7.73 -3.10
N PHE A 51 -4.06 -6.56 -2.60
CA PHE A 51 -3.51 -6.01 -1.35
C PHE A 51 -3.74 -6.91 -0.14
N ASN A 52 -4.92 -7.54 -0.03
CA ASN A 52 -5.20 -8.47 1.06
C ASN A 52 -4.31 -9.71 1.01
N ILE A 53 -4.12 -10.32 -0.17
CA ILE A 53 -3.25 -11.48 -0.34
C ILE A 53 -1.80 -11.10 0.00
N SER A 54 -1.32 -9.95 -0.46
CA SER A 54 0.01 -9.45 -0.12
C SER A 54 0.18 -9.27 1.39
N ILE A 55 -0.79 -8.66 2.07
CA ILE A 55 -0.74 -8.47 3.53
C ILE A 55 -0.70 -9.82 4.27
N ILE A 56 -1.52 -10.79 3.85
CA ILE A 56 -1.53 -12.13 4.45
C ILE A 56 -0.15 -12.79 4.27
N TYR A 57 0.41 -12.73 3.07
CA TYR A 57 1.72 -13.29 2.76
C TYR A 57 2.81 -12.65 3.64
N TYR A 58 2.86 -11.32 3.73
CA TYR A 58 3.83 -10.62 4.57
C TYR A 58 3.66 -10.92 6.05
N ARG A 59 2.43 -11.08 6.55
CA ARG A 59 2.18 -11.48 7.95
C ARG A 59 2.69 -12.88 8.26
N ILE A 60 2.46 -13.85 7.38
CA ILE A 60 2.97 -15.21 7.54
C ILE A 60 4.50 -15.20 7.54
N PHE A 61 5.10 -14.48 6.58
CA PHE A 61 6.55 -14.35 6.48
C PHE A 61 7.15 -13.69 7.71
N PHE A 62 6.51 -12.63 8.23
CA PHE A 62 6.92 -11.96 9.46
C PHE A 62 6.85 -12.91 10.67
N ALA A 63 5.78 -13.70 10.80
CA ALA A 63 5.65 -14.67 11.89
C ALA A 63 6.77 -15.74 11.85
N LEU A 64 7.05 -16.29 10.67
CA LEU A 64 8.16 -17.23 10.46
C LEU A 64 9.49 -16.62 10.88
N LEU A 65 9.76 -15.38 10.45
CA LEU A 65 11.01 -14.71 10.76
C LEU A 65 11.13 -14.29 12.22
N ALA A 66 10.03 -13.93 12.87
CA ALA A 66 10.00 -13.71 14.30
C ALA A 66 10.38 -14.98 15.06
N ILE A 67 9.84 -16.14 14.65
CA ILE A 67 10.19 -17.44 15.25
C ILE A 67 11.66 -17.78 15.01
N LEU A 68 12.14 -17.63 13.76
CA LEU A 68 13.55 -17.84 13.40
C LEU A 68 14.48 -16.92 14.20
N ALA A 69 14.15 -15.63 14.31
CA ALA A 69 14.93 -14.68 15.09
C ALA A 69 14.92 -15.04 16.58
N ALA A 70 13.78 -15.42 17.15
CA ALA A 70 13.70 -15.86 18.54
C ALA A 70 14.54 -17.12 18.79
N LEU A 71 14.47 -18.11 17.91
CA LEU A 71 15.30 -19.32 17.97
C LEU A 71 16.78 -18.99 17.85
N ASN A 72 17.12 -18.12 16.91
CA ASN A 72 18.50 -17.69 16.65
C ASN A 72 19.08 -16.94 17.86
N ILE A 73 18.29 -16.04 18.47
CA ILE A 73 18.65 -15.35 19.71
C ILE A 73 18.80 -16.35 20.85
N PHE A 74 17.89 -17.31 21.04
CA PHE A 74 17.98 -18.30 22.11
C PHE A 74 19.23 -19.18 21.99
N VAL A 75 19.57 -19.62 20.78
CA VAL A 75 20.77 -20.43 20.50
C VAL A 75 22.04 -19.59 20.68
N HIS A 76 22.09 -18.38 20.12
CA HIS A 76 23.29 -17.54 20.14
C HIS A 76 23.50 -16.73 21.42
N ILE A 77 22.47 -16.51 22.25
CA ILE A 77 22.63 -15.97 23.61
C ILE A 77 23.58 -16.85 24.41
N LYS A 78 23.52 -18.17 24.20
CA LYS A 78 24.41 -19.12 24.87
C LYS A 78 25.84 -19.13 24.31
N HIS A 79 26.05 -18.58 23.10
CA HIS A 79 27.34 -18.59 22.39
C HIS A 79 27.93 -17.18 22.11
N GLN A 80 27.34 -16.11 22.65
CA GLN A 80 27.82 -14.71 22.55
C GLN A 80 28.07 -14.15 21.13
N HIS A 81 27.35 -14.60 20.10
CA HIS A 81 27.51 -14.02 18.75
C HIS A 81 26.55 -12.85 18.48
N TYR A 82 26.87 -11.68 19.03
CA TYR A 82 26.07 -10.45 18.90
C TYR A 82 25.79 -10.01 17.45
N LYS A 83 26.67 -10.31 16.50
CA LYS A 83 26.48 -9.96 15.07
C LYS A 83 25.25 -10.62 14.45
N VAL A 84 25.00 -11.89 14.80
CA VAL A 84 23.89 -12.67 14.25
C VAL A 84 22.55 -12.18 14.80
N ILE A 85 22.54 -11.82 16.09
CA ILE A 85 21.38 -11.21 16.77
C ILE A 85 21.02 -9.88 16.09
N LEU A 86 22.02 -9.01 15.86
CA LEU A 86 21.79 -7.71 15.23
C LEU A 86 21.25 -7.83 13.80
N SER A 87 21.78 -8.75 12.99
CA SER A 87 21.27 -9.01 11.64
C SER A 87 19.83 -9.52 11.64
N SER A 88 19.48 -10.39 12.59
CA SER A 88 18.12 -10.92 12.72
C SER A 88 17.14 -9.83 13.12
N LEU A 89 17.56 -8.91 14.00
CA LEU A 89 16.75 -7.79 14.46
C LEU A 89 16.54 -6.76 13.35
N ALA A 90 17.59 -6.43 12.58
CA ALA A 90 17.49 -5.54 11.42
C ALA A 90 16.53 -6.09 10.36
N LEU A 91 16.56 -7.40 10.12
CA LEU A 91 15.67 -8.07 9.17
C LEU A 91 14.20 -8.03 9.64
N LEU A 92 13.95 -8.20 10.95
CA LEU A 92 12.62 -8.01 11.55
C LEU A 92 12.10 -6.59 11.36
N VAL A 93 12.93 -5.57 11.62
CA VAL A 93 12.56 -4.15 11.45
C VAL A 93 12.24 -3.84 9.99
N PHE A 94 13.04 -4.35 9.05
CA PHE A 94 12.81 -4.14 7.62
C PHE A 94 11.44 -4.66 7.16
N ILE A 95 11.04 -5.83 7.65
CA ILE A 95 9.74 -6.42 7.28
C ILE A 95 8.58 -5.71 7.98
N ALA A 96 8.77 -5.28 9.22
CA ALA A 96 7.78 -4.45 9.90
C ALA A 96 7.53 -3.14 9.12
N LEU A 97 8.57 -2.52 8.58
CA LEU A 97 8.46 -1.33 7.74
C LEU A 97 7.69 -1.63 6.44
N LEU A 98 7.98 -2.76 5.77
CA LEU A 98 7.23 -3.21 4.59
C LEU A 98 5.75 -3.48 4.87
N LEU A 99 5.38 -3.87 6.09
CA LEU A 99 3.98 -4.12 6.47
C LEU A 99 3.18 -2.82 6.62
N ILE A 100 3.86 -1.72 6.98
CA ILE A 100 3.27 -0.40 7.15
C ILE A 100 3.19 0.35 5.80
N LEU A 101 4.24 0.25 4.98
CA LEU A 101 4.36 0.92 3.69
C LEU A 101 3.27 0.50 2.69
#